data_AF-A0A918S8B6-F1
#
_entry.id   AF-A0A918S8B6-F1
#
_cell.length_a   1.000
_cell.length_b   1.000
_cell.length_c   1.000
_cell.angle_alpha   90.00
_cell.angle_beta   90.00
_cell.angle_gamma   90.00
#
_symmetry.space_group_name_H-M   'P 1'
#
loop_
_entity.id
_entity.type
_entity.pdbx_description
1 polymer ?
#
loop_
_entity_poly.entity_id
_entity_poly.type
_entity_poly.pdbx_seq_one_letter_code
_entity_poly.pdbx_strand_id
1 'polypeptide(L)'
;MNDTSRSDENGPEELTPEARQVLQRARRSFGFSVGILLLGFIAIGFALVYRAVRDAPPPEIAEAVTLAGDAEILSAIVSEGRINITYVSEGTTRLALFDAATGELLNEIAIEAD
;
A
#
# COMPACT_ATOMS: atom_id res chain seq x y z
N MET A 1 -6.68 -72.22 -12.10
CA MET A 1 -5.64 -71.39 -12.75
C MET A 1 -6.14 -69.96 -12.77
N ASN A 2 -5.48 -69.08 -12.02
CA ASN A 2 -5.72 -67.63 -12.00
C ASN A 2 -4.61 -67.01 -12.85
N ASP A 3 -4.95 -66.41 -13.98
CA ASP A 3 -3.97 -65.76 -14.86
C ASP A 3 -3.97 -64.26 -14.58
N THR A 4 -2.92 -63.83 -13.90
CA THR A 4 -2.59 -62.43 -13.65
C THR A 4 -1.86 -61.89 -14.87
N SER A 5 -2.09 -60.62 -15.20
CA SER A 5 -1.23 -59.70 -15.97
C SER A 5 -1.69 -59.35 -17.40
N ARG A 6 -2.36 -58.20 -17.52
CA ARG A 6 -1.96 -57.21 -18.51
C ARG A 6 -2.13 -55.82 -17.89
N SER A 7 -1.03 -55.33 -17.35
CA SER A 7 -0.84 -53.93 -16.99
C SER A 7 -0.76 -53.16 -18.31
N ASP A 8 -1.85 -52.53 -18.75
CA ASP A 8 -1.74 -51.49 -19.77
C ASP A 8 -1.22 -50.23 -19.07
N GLU A 9 0.11 -50.18 -19.04
CA GLU A 9 0.93 -48.99 -18.84
C GLU A 9 0.51 -47.92 -19.86
N ASN A 10 -0.52 -47.14 -19.53
CA ASN A 10 -0.77 -45.87 -20.21
C ASN A 10 0.26 -44.85 -19.72
N GLY A 11 1.51 -45.02 -20.15
CA GLY A 11 2.48 -43.94 -20.23
C GLY A 11 1.97 -42.86 -21.19
N PRO A 12 2.44 -41.61 -21.09
CA PRO A 12 1.96 -40.51 -21.93
C PRO A 12 2.09 -40.91 -23.40
N GLU A 13 0.95 -41.04 -24.09
CA GLU A 13 0.87 -41.39 -25.50
C GLU A 13 1.81 -40.48 -26.28
N GLU A 14 2.83 -41.08 -26.90
CA GLU A 14 3.86 -40.31 -27.57
C GLU A 14 3.23 -39.51 -28.71
N LEU A 15 3.26 -38.18 -28.59
CA LEU A 15 2.67 -37.28 -29.58
C LEU A 15 3.22 -37.61 -30.96
N THR A 16 2.32 -37.82 -31.92
CA THR A 16 2.70 -38.04 -33.32
C THR A 16 3.52 -36.84 -33.83
N PRO A 17 4.44 -37.05 -34.79
CA PRO A 17 5.27 -35.96 -35.31
C PRO A 17 4.47 -34.75 -35.80
N GLU A 18 3.30 -35.00 -36.41
CA GLU A 18 2.37 -33.98 -36.87
C GLU A 18 1.73 -33.20 -35.69
N ALA A 19 1.32 -33.89 -34.63
CA ALA A 19 0.75 -33.27 -33.44
C ALA A 19 1.76 -32.34 -32.73
N ARG A 20 3.05 -32.71 -32.70
CA ARG A 20 4.12 -31.88 -32.11
C ARG A 20 4.30 -30.56 -32.87
N GLN A 21 4.24 -30.59 -34.20
CA GLN A 21 4.38 -29.40 -35.04
C GLN A 21 3.21 -28.43 -34.84
N VAL A 22 1.99 -28.97 -34.76
CA VAL A 22 0.79 -28.17 -34.46
C VAL A 22 0.88 -27.53 -33.08
N LEU A 23 1.30 -28.29 -32.07
CA LEU A 23 1.48 -27.77 -30.70
C LEU A 23 2.53 -26.66 -30.63
N GLN A 24 3.65 -26.79 -31.35
CA GLN A 24 4.70 -25.76 -31.38
C GLN A 24 4.19 -24.46 -32.03
N ARG A 25 3.42 -24.57 -33.11
CA ARG A 25 2.79 -23.41 -33.76
C ARG A 25 1.71 -22.76 -32.87
N ALA A 26 0.91 -23.56 -32.18
CA ALA A 26 -0.10 -23.10 -31.24
C ALA A 26 0.55 -22.36 -30.05
N ARG A 27 1.59 -22.91 -29.43
CA ARG A 27 2.33 -22.27 -28.33
C ARG A 27 2.89 -20.90 -28.71
N ARG A 28 3.41 -20.77 -29.94
CA ARG A 28 3.97 -19.49 -30.43
C ARG A 28 2.91 -18.41 -30.57
N SER A 29 1.73 -18.73 -31.13
CA SER A 29 0.63 -17.77 -31.28
C SER A 29 -0.06 -17.45 -29.95
N PHE A 30 -0.22 -18.46 -29.08
CA PHE A 30 -0.73 -18.29 -27.74
C PHE A 30 0.17 -17.39 -26.90
N GLY A 31 1.49 -17.57 -26.96
CA GLY A 31 2.45 -16.71 -26.27
C GLY A 31 2.37 -15.24 -26.70
N PHE A 32 2.11 -14.98 -27.99
CA PHE A 32 1.91 -13.61 -28.49
C PHE A 32 0.62 -12.98 -27.93
N SER A 33 -0.48 -13.73 -27.94
CA SER A 33 -1.76 -13.29 -27.36
C SER A 33 -1.64 -13.01 -25.86
N VAL A 34 -1.03 -13.93 -25.10
CA VAL A 34 -0.79 -13.77 -23.67
C VAL A 34 0.15 -12.59 -23.41
N GLY A 35 1.16 -12.38 -24.26
CA GLY A 35 2.07 -11.24 -24.17
C GLY A 35 1.32 -9.91 -24.27
N ILE A 36 0.41 -9.77 -25.24
CA ILE A 36 -0.42 -8.56 -25.39
C ILE A 36 -1.35 -8.38 -24.18
N LEU A 37 -1.98 -9.45 -23.72
CA LEU A 37 -2.85 -9.41 -22.54
C LEU A 37 -2.09 -8.94 -21.29
N LEU A 38 -0.91 -9.51 -21.02
CA LEU A 38 -0.06 -9.15 -19.89
C LEU A 38 0.41 -7.70 -20.01
N LEU A 39 0.78 -7.25 -21.22
CA LEU A 39 1.17 -5.87 -21.45
C LEU A 39 0.03 -4.90 -21.10
N GLY A 40 -1.20 -5.20 -21.54
CA GLY A 40 -2.38 -4.41 -21.20
C GLY A 40 -2.68 -4.42 -19.70
N PHE A 41 -2.56 -5.57 -19.04
CA PHE A 41 -2.77 -5.69 -17.59
C PHE A 41 -1.75 -4.87 -16.80
N ILE A 42 -0.47 -4.94 -17.17
CA ILE A 42 0.61 -4.14 -16.56
C ILE A 42 0.34 -2.64 -16.75
N ALA A 43 -0.10 -2.22 -17.94
CA ALA A 43 -0.43 -0.83 -18.21
C ALA A 43 -1.56 -0.31 -17.29
N ILE A 44 -2.59 -1.12 -17.01
CA ILE A 44 -3.65 -0.77 -16.06
C ILE A 44 -3.08 -0.66 -14.64
N GLY A 45 -2.21 -1.59 -14.23
CA GLY A 45 -1.53 -1.53 -12.94
C GLY A 45 -0.75 -0.23 -12.76
N PHE A 46 0.03 0.17 -13.76
CA PHE A 46 0.73 1.47 -13.74
C PHE A 46 -0.23 2.66 -13.66
N ALA A 47 -1.32 2.64 -14.40
CA ALA A 47 -2.31 3.72 -14.37
C ALA A 47 -2.94 3.87 -12.96
N LEU A 48 -3.25 2.75 -12.30
CA LEU A 48 -3.80 2.76 -10.94
C LEU A 48 -2.78 3.28 -9.92
N VAL A 49 -1.53 2.86 -9.99
CA VAL A 49 -0.46 3.35 -9.10
C VAL A 49 -0.22 4.84 -9.33
N TYR A 50 -0.10 5.27 -10.60
CA TYR A 50 0.07 6.66 -10.96
C TYR A 50 -1.06 7.51 -10.40
N ARG A 51 -2.31 7.06 -10.61
CA ARG A 51 -3.50 7.72 -10.10
C ARG A 51 -3.48 7.80 -8.57
N ALA A 52 -3.20 6.69 -7.87
CA ALA A 52 -3.19 6.67 -6.40
C ALA A 52 -2.16 7.63 -5.80
N VAL A 53 -0.99 7.75 -6.43
CA VAL A 53 0.07 8.69 -5.98
C VAL A 53 -0.26 10.14 -6.35
N ARG A 54 -0.92 10.38 -7.50
CA ARG A 54 -1.23 11.73 -7.98
C ARG A 54 -2.50 12.34 -7.40
N ASP A 55 -3.52 11.51 -7.16
CA ASP A 55 -4.81 11.93 -6.61
C ASP A 55 -4.77 12.03 -5.08
N ALA A 56 -3.62 11.79 -4.44
CA ALA A 56 -3.44 12.06 -3.03
C ALA A 56 -3.66 13.56 -2.79
N PRO A 57 -4.69 13.97 -2.01
CA PRO A 57 -4.91 15.36 -1.68
C PRO A 57 -3.65 15.93 -1.04
N PRO A 58 -3.33 17.22 -1.25
CA PRO A 58 -2.38 17.91 -0.40
C PRO A 58 -2.77 17.63 1.06
N PRO A 59 -1.82 17.34 1.97
CA PRO A 59 -2.16 17.12 3.36
C PRO A 59 -2.94 18.34 3.84
N GLU A 60 -4.22 18.13 4.19
CA GLU A 60 -5.01 19.15 4.84
C GLU A 60 -4.31 19.44 6.16
N ILE A 61 -3.91 20.69 6.36
CA ILE A 61 -3.38 21.16 7.64
C ILE A 61 -4.46 22.07 8.20
N ALA A 62 -4.88 21.80 9.44
CA ALA A 62 -5.83 22.61 10.17
C ALA A 62 -5.38 24.08 10.15
N GLU A 63 -6.29 24.97 9.76
CA GLU A 63 -6.00 26.40 9.64
C GLU A 63 -5.60 27.03 10.99
N ALA A 64 -6.16 26.49 12.08
CA ALA A 64 -5.84 26.88 13.44
C ALA A 64 -6.06 25.72 14.42
N VAL A 65 -5.30 25.74 15.52
CA VAL A 65 -5.54 24.93 16.72
C VAL A 65 -5.70 25.86 17.91
N THR A 66 -6.57 25.47 18.85
CA THR A 66 -6.84 26.26 20.06
C THR A 66 -6.25 25.58 21.27
N LEU A 67 -5.50 26.33 22.06
CA LEU A 67 -5.03 25.91 23.39
C LEU A 67 -6.00 26.45 24.45
N ALA A 68 -6.20 25.68 25.52
CA ALA A 68 -7.00 26.13 26.65
C ALA A 68 -6.20 27.14 27.50
N GLY A 69 -6.87 28.19 27.96
CA GLY A 69 -6.29 29.17 28.89
C GLY A 69 -5.35 30.19 28.24
N ASP A 70 -4.58 30.87 29.08
CA ASP A 70 -3.58 31.88 28.74
C ASP A 70 -2.21 31.24 28.44
N ALA A 71 -2.19 30.33 27.47
CA ALA A 71 -1.00 29.59 27.11
C ALA A 71 0.11 30.48 26.52
N GLU A 72 1.31 30.45 27.12
CA GLU A 72 2.53 31.01 26.53
C GLU A 72 3.22 29.94 25.68
N ILE A 73 3.25 30.13 24.36
CA ILE A 73 3.81 29.15 23.43
C ILE A 73 5.34 29.23 23.44
N LEU A 74 6.00 28.13 23.78
CA LEU A 74 7.46 28.00 23.75
C LEU A 74 7.95 27.43 22.41
N SER A 75 7.24 26.47 21.84
CA SER A 75 7.59 25.81 20.58
C SER A 75 6.36 25.27 19.87
N ALA A 76 6.35 25.31 18.54
CA ALA A 76 5.32 24.70 17.70
C ALA A 76 6.00 24.04 16.48
N ILE A 77 5.82 22.72 16.33
CA ILE A 77 6.44 21.94 15.27
C ILE A 77 5.39 21.04 14.62
N VAL A 78 5.27 21.15 13.29
CA VAL A 78 4.46 20.23 12.49
C VAL A 78 5.36 19.12 11.97
N SER A 79 5.05 17.87 12.33
CA SER A 79 5.81 16.70 11.88
C SER A 79 4.91 15.46 11.88
N GLU A 80 5.09 14.58 10.89
CA GLU A 80 4.42 13.26 10.83
C GLU A 80 2.88 13.33 10.95
N GLY A 81 2.24 14.35 10.34
CA GLY A 81 0.78 14.52 10.40
C GLY A 81 0.27 15.00 11.76
N ARG A 82 1.15 15.54 12.61
CA ARG A 82 0.81 16.09 13.93
C ARG A 82 1.37 17.49 14.12
N ILE A 83 0.68 18.28 14.93
CA ILE A 83 1.16 19.57 15.41
C ILE A 83 1.52 19.38 16.88
N ASN A 84 2.81 19.52 17.20
CA ASN A 84 3.33 19.43 18.55
C ASN A 84 3.53 20.84 19.07
N ILE A 85 2.86 21.20 20.16
CA ILE A 85 2.99 22.51 20.78
C ILE A 85 3.48 22.34 22.21
N THR A 86 4.65 22.89 22.50
CA THR A 86 5.14 23.06 23.87
C THR A 86 4.75 24.44 24.34
N TYR A 87 4.08 24.52 25.47
CA TYR A 87 3.59 25.78 26.02
C TYR A 87 3.60 25.77 27.55
N VAL A 88 3.53 26.94 28.16
CA VAL A 88 3.35 27.10 29.61
C VAL A 88 1.93 27.56 29.87
N SER A 89 1.25 26.90 30.80
CA SER A 89 -0.05 27.34 31.32
C SER A 89 -0.09 27.08 32.81
N GLU A 90 -0.59 28.05 33.58
CA GLU A 90 -0.65 28.00 35.04
C GLU A 90 0.73 27.67 35.69
N GLY A 91 1.82 28.16 35.07
CA GLY A 91 3.19 27.91 35.53
C GLY A 91 3.73 26.49 35.27
N THR A 92 2.95 25.64 34.59
CA THR A 92 3.35 24.26 34.22
C THR A 92 3.67 24.19 32.74
N THR A 93 4.84 23.64 32.41
CA THR A 93 5.21 23.34 31.01
C THR A 93 4.43 22.11 30.53
N ARG A 94 3.77 22.22 29.39
CA ARG A 94 2.97 21.16 28.78
C ARG A 94 3.38 20.94 27.33
N LEU A 95 3.17 19.71 26.85
CA LEU A 95 3.25 19.33 25.45
C LEU A 95 1.86 18.85 25.01
N ALA A 96 1.24 19.60 24.10
CA ALA A 96 0.01 19.21 23.41
C ALA A 96 0.33 18.65 22.03
N LEU A 97 -0.33 17.54 21.69
CA LEU A 97 -0.28 16.90 20.39
C LEU A 97 -1.63 17.06 19.73
N PHE A 98 -1.66 17.68 18.56
CA PHE A 98 -2.85 17.79 17.74
C PHE A 98 -2.72 16.95 16.48
N ASP A 99 -3.84 16.43 16.01
CA ASP A 99 -3.95 15.90 14.66
C ASP A 99 -3.83 17.05 13.66
N ALA A 100 -2.90 16.96 12.72
CA ALA A 100 -2.64 18.08 11.81
C ALA A 100 -3.76 18.28 10.80
N ALA A 101 -4.57 17.27 10.48
CA ALA A 101 -5.63 17.40 9.49
C ALA A 101 -6.89 18.05 10.08
N THR A 102 -7.25 17.64 11.30
CA THR A 102 -8.49 18.06 11.94
C THR A 102 -8.30 19.18 12.96
N GLY A 103 -7.09 19.36 13.48
CA GLY A 103 -6.80 20.27 14.60
C GLY A 103 -7.31 19.75 15.95
N GLU A 104 -7.73 18.48 16.02
CA GLU A 104 -8.20 17.86 17.25
C GLU A 104 -7.03 17.61 18.22
N LEU A 105 -7.23 17.92 19.50
CA LEU A 105 -6.27 17.61 20.54
C LEU A 105 -6.26 16.09 20.79
N LEU A 106 -5.16 15.44 20.42
CA LEU A 106 -4.96 14.01 20.60
C LEU A 106 -4.49 13.67 22.01
N ASN A 107 -3.55 14.46 22.53
CA ASN A 107 -2.96 14.19 23.84
C ASN A 107 -2.34 15.46 24.43
N GLU A 108 -2.21 15.47 25.75
CA GLU A 108 -1.53 16.51 26.48
C GLU A 108 -0.75 15.92 27.65
N ILE A 109 0.51 16.34 27.82
CA ILE A 109 1.43 15.80 28.81
C ILE A 109 2.09 16.97 29.57
N ALA A 110 2.11 16.91 30.90
CA ALA A 110 2.89 17.83 31.73
C ALA A 110 4.38 17.42 31.71
N ILE A 111 5.26 18.41 31.57
CA ILE A 111 6.72 18.22 31.58
C ILE A 111 7.25 18.72 32.92
N GLU A 112 7.82 17.79 33.69
CA GLU A 112 8.49 18.06 34.96
C GLU A 112 9.99 17.77 34.82
N ALA A 113 10.83 18.51 35.54
CA ALA A 113 12.26 18.26 35.62
C ALA A 113 12.58 17.76 37.03
N ASP A 114 13.30 16.63 37.11
CA ASP A 114 13.81 16.06 38.37
C ASP A 114 15.09 16.76 38.86
#